data_AF-A0A2S6SUV2-F1
#
_entry.id   AF-A0A2S6SUV2-F1
#
_cell.length_a   1.000
_cell.length_b   1.000
_cell.length_c   1.000
_cell.angle_alpha   90.00
_cell.angle_beta   90.00
_cell.angle_gamma   90.00
#
_symmetry.space_group_name_H-M   'P 1'
#
loop_
_entity.id
_entity.type
_entity.pdbx_description
1 polymer ?
#
loop_
_entity_poly.entity_id
_entity_poly.type
_entity_poly.pdbx_seq_one_letter_code
_entity_poly.pdbx_strand_id
1 'polypeptide(L)'
;MCSLKHYEQILKNTGFINIILKDRHDWYLNKAKNELDSIDGSLKKQVIDVIGIEETKGAIDIWKKLIGVLEIGEHRPGHFQAFKK
;
A
#
# COMPACT_ATOMS: atom_id res chain seq x y z
N MET A 1 -2.27 -8.92 -8.77
CA MET A 1 -1.33 -9.24 -7.67
C MET A 1 -1.81 -10.49 -6.97
N CYS A 2 -0.91 -11.36 -6.52
CA CYS A 2 -1.29 -12.56 -5.77
C CYS A 2 -1.32 -12.30 -4.27
N SER A 3 -2.07 -13.11 -3.52
CA SER A 3 -2.08 -13.04 -2.06
C SER A 3 -0.75 -13.51 -1.47
N LEU A 4 -0.42 -13.05 -0.25
CA LEU A 4 0.76 -13.55 0.49
C LEU A 4 0.77 -15.08 0.62
N LYS A 5 -0.41 -15.69 0.78
CA LYS A 5 -0.56 -17.15 0.85
C LYS A 5 -0.14 -17.83 -0.45
N HIS A 6 -0.46 -17.23 -1.59
CA HIS A 6 -0.03 -17.77 -2.89
C HIS A 6 1.49 -17.67 -3.07
N TYR A 7 2.10 -16.56 -2.67
CA TYR A 7 3.57 -16.42 -2.68
C TYR A 7 4.24 -17.43 -1.75
N GLU A 8 3.69 -17.67 -0.56
CA GLU A 8 4.19 -18.68 0.37
C GLU A 8 4.21 -20.07 -0.26
N GLN A 9 3.14 -20.46 -0.95
CA GLN A 9 3.03 -21.74 -1.63
C GLN A 9 4.10 -21.88 -2.72
N ILE A 10 4.30 -20.84 -3.54
CA ILE A 10 5.33 -20.86 -4.59
C ILE A 10 6.73 -20.99 -3.97
N LEU A 11 7.03 -20.23 -2.91
CA LEU A 11 8.34 -20.27 -2.25
C LEU A 11 8.63 -21.66 -1.68
N LYS A 12 7.65 -22.28 -1.02
CA LYS A 12 7.76 -23.66 -0.50
C LYS A 12 8.00 -24.66 -1.63
N ASN A 13 7.19 -24.60 -2.70
CA ASN A 13 7.30 -25.52 -3.83
C ASN A 13 8.62 -25.37 -4.60
N THR A 14 9.23 -24.18 -4.55
CA THR A 14 10.51 -23.89 -5.20
C THR A 14 11.72 -24.27 -4.32
N GLY A 15 11.49 -24.76 -3.10
CA GLY A 15 12.55 -25.19 -2.19
C GLY A 15 13.23 -24.07 -1.40
N PHE A 16 12.62 -22.87 -1.34
CA PHE A 16 13.09 -21.84 -0.42
C PHE A 16 12.81 -22.25 1.04
N ILE A 17 13.72 -21.85 1.92
CA ILE A 17 13.65 -22.10 3.36
C ILE A 17 13.50 -20.79 4.13
N ASN A 18 13.16 -20.89 5.41
CA ASN A 18 13.02 -19.75 6.33
C ASN A 18 12.10 -18.66 5.76
N ILE A 19 10.93 -19.06 5.25
CA ILE A 19 9.94 -18.17 4.65
C ILE A 19 9.25 -17.37 5.75
N ILE A 20 9.36 -16.05 5.69
CA ILE A 20 8.70 -15.10 6.57
C ILE A 20 7.75 -14.27 5.72
N LEU A 21 6.48 -14.23 6.12
CA LEU A 21 5.47 -13.35 5.54
C LEU A 21 5.12 -12.26 6.54
N LYS A 22 4.93 -11.04 6.06
CA LYS A 22 4.44 -9.93 6.86
C LYS A 22 3.31 -9.25 6.13
N ASP A 23 2.10 -9.43 6.62
CA ASP A 23 0.97 -8.61 6.21
C ASP A 23 1.25 -7.16 6.64
N ARG A 24 1.09 -6.22 5.70
CA ARG A 24 1.28 -4.79 5.92
C ARG A 24 -0.02 -4.02 5.74
N HIS A 25 -1.14 -4.72 5.59
CA HIS A 25 -2.42 -4.13 5.30
C HIS A 25 -2.83 -3.08 6.33
N ASP A 26 -2.94 -3.44 7.61
CA ASP A 26 -3.44 -2.52 8.65
C ASP A 26 -2.54 -1.28 8.81
N TRP A 27 -1.23 -1.53 8.80
CA TRP A 27 -0.24 -0.44 8.86
C TRP A 27 -0.36 0.49 7.65
N TYR A 28 -0.52 -0.07 6.45
CA TYR A 28 -0.57 0.72 5.22
C TYR A 28 -1.91 1.45 5.08
N LEU A 29 -3.03 0.84 5.46
CA LEU A 29 -4.33 1.49 5.51
C LEU A 29 -4.30 2.72 6.44
N ASN A 30 -3.76 2.56 7.64
CA ASN A 30 -3.60 3.68 8.57
C ASN A 30 -2.67 4.75 8.01
N LYS A 31 -1.55 4.35 7.41
CA LYS A 31 -0.60 5.28 6.79
C LYS A 31 -1.24 6.07 5.64
N ALA A 32 -1.95 5.40 4.74
CA ALA A 32 -2.60 6.02 3.59
C ALA A 32 -3.68 7.04 4.03
N LYS A 33 -4.43 6.74 5.09
CA LYS A 33 -5.39 7.68 5.70
C LYS A 33 -4.69 8.93 6.24
N ASN A 34 -3.63 8.75 7.03
CA ASN A 34 -2.87 9.88 7.58
C ASN A 34 -2.20 10.73 6.48
N GLU A 35 -1.73 10.11 5.40
CA GLU A 35 -1.16 10.81 4.25
C GLU A 35 -2.22 11.65 3.53
N LEU A 36 -3.43 11.11 3.33
CA LEU A 36 -4.55 11.86 2.75
C LEU A 36 -4.92 13.07 3.62
N ASP A 37 -5.06 12.86 4.93
CA ASP A 37 -5.39 13.95 5.87
C ASP A 37 -4.31 15.05 5.87
N SER A 38 -3.04 14.66 5.70
CA SER A 38 -1.94 15.60 5.59
C SER A 38 -1.97 16.38 4.27
N ILE A 39 -2.21 15.69 3.15
CA ILE A 39 -2.29 16.27 1.80
C ILE A 39 -3.48 17.22 1.67
N ASP A 40 -4.63 16.89 2.26
CA ASP A 40 -5.82 17.75 2.24
C ASP A 40 -5.82 18.81 3.36
N GLY A 41 -4.93 18.66 4.34
CA GLY A 41 -4.77 19.57 5.47
C GLY A 41 -3.47 20.37 5.39
N SER A 42 -2.52 20.03 6.27
CA SER A 42 -1.32 20.83 6.54
C SER A 42 -0.37 20.99 5.35
N LEU A 43 -0.32 20.00 4.45
CA LEU A 43 0.56 20.01 3.27
C LEU A 43 -0.12 20.54 2.01
N LYS A 44 -1.44 20.80 2.03
CA LYS A 44 -2.22 21.15 0.84
C LYS A 44 -1.62 22.28 0.03
N LYS A 45 -1.19 23.35 0.71
CA LYS A 45 -0.54 24.49 0.05
C LYS A 45 0.76 24.08 -0.64
N GLN A 46 1.62 23.33 0.04
CA GLN A 46 2.90 22.87 -0.53
C GLN A 46 2.68 21.94 -1.73
N VAL A 47 1.68 21.07 -1.68
CA VAL A 47 1.33 20.19 -2.79
C VAL A 47 0.84 21.03 -3.98
N ILE A 48 -0.09 21.97 -3.75
CA ILE A 48 -0.58 22.87 -4.80
C ILE A 48 0.57 23.68 -5.43
N ASP A 49 1.50 24.17 -4.62
CA ASP A 49 2.66 24.95 -5.10
C ASP A 49 3.59 24.13 -6.02
N VAL A 50 3.62 22.79 -5.86
CA VAL A 50 4.49 21.90 -6.65
C VAL A 50 3.79 21.34 -7.90
N ILE A 51 2.55 20.88 -7.78
CA ILE A 51 1.86 20.17 -8.87
C ILE A 51 0.66 20.94 -9.45
N GLY A 52 0.24 22.03 -8.83
CA GLY A 52 -0.93 22.81 -9.23
C GLY A 52 -2.25 22.28 -8.65
N ILE A 53 -3.28 23.13 -8.71
CA ILE A 53 -4.58 22.88 -8.05
C ILE A 53 -5.29 21.68 -8.66
N GLU A 54 -5.33 21.58 -9.99
CA GLU A 54 -6.08 20.52 -10.68
C GLU A 54 -5.45 19.14 -10.45
N GLU A 55 -4.12 19.03 -10.56
CA GLU A 55 -3.40 17.79 -10.24
C GLU A 55 -3.53 17.42 -8.76
N THR A 56 -3.54 18.41 -7.85
CA THR A 56 -3.77 18.14 -6.42
C THR A 56 -5.14 17.54 -6.16
N LYS A 57 -6.20 18.06 -6.80
CA LYS A 57 -7.55 17.49 -6.70
C LYS A 57 -7.58 16.06 -7.25
N GLY A 58 -6.97 15.84 -8.42
CA GLY A 58 -6.88 14.52 -9.03
C GLY A 58 -6.14 13.51 -8.14
N ALA A 59 -5.02 13.92 -7.54
CA ALA A 59 -4.25 13.09 -6.62
C ALA A 59 -5.07 12.71 -5.38
N ILE A 60 -5.81 13.64 -4.79
CA ILE A 60 -6.70 13.39 -3.64
C ILE A 60 -7.79 12.37 -4.02
N ASP A 61 -8.41 12.51 -5.19
CA ASP A 61 -9.45 11.59 -5.65
C ASP A 61 -8.91 10.18 -5.91
N ILE A 62 -7.70 10.06 -6.47
CA ILE A 62 -7.01 8.77 -6.62
C ILE A 62 -6.73 8.15 -5.25
N TRP A 63 -6.26 8.94 -4.28
CA TRP A 63 -5.96 8.46 -2.93
C TRP A 63 -7.20 7.95 -2.21
N LYS A 64 -8.34 8.64 -2.35
CA LYS A 64 -9.64 8.18 -1.82
C LYS A 64 -10.04 6.83 -2.41
N LYS A 65 -9.86 6.63 -3.72
CA LYS A 65 -10.11 5.33 -4.37
C LYS A 65 -9.17 4.24 -3.87
N LEU A 66 -7.88 4.56 -3.68
CA LEU A 66 -6.89 3.65 -3.09
C LEU A 66 -7.31 3.22 -1.67
N ILE A 67 -7.74 4.16 -0.83
CA ILE A 67 -8.23 3.84 0.52
C ILE A 67 -9.45 2.94 0.45
N GLY A 68 -10.40 3.19 -0.48
CA GLY A 68 -11.57 2.32 -0.66
C GLY A 68 -11.21 0.86 -0.95
N VAL A 69 -10.25 0.61 -1.86
CA VAL A 69 -9.80 -0.77 -2.16
C VAL A 69 -8.98 -1.40 -1.03
N LEU A 70 -8.33 -0.58 -0.19
CA LEU A 70 -7.70 -1.03 1.04
C LEU A 70 -8.77 -1.40 2.09
N GLU A 71 -9.85 -0.63 2.27
CA GLU A 71 -10.86 -0.94 3.30
C GLU A 71 -11.60 -2.26 3.05
N ILE A 72 -11.91 -2.58 1.80
CA ILE A 72 -12.46 -3.89 1.41
C ILE A 72 -11.39 -4.98 1.34
N GLY A 73 -10.11 -4.59 1.40
CA GLY A 73 -8.95 -5.46 1.37
C GLY A 73 -8.76 -6.23 0.06
N GLU A 74 -9.23 -5.65 -1.04
CA GLU A 74 -8.86 -6.03 -2.41
C GLU A 74 -7.37 -5.75 -2.64
N HIS A 75 -6.91 -4.60 -2.14
CA HIS A 75 -5.49 -4.29 -2.07
C HIS A 75 -4.93 -4.65 -0.68
N ARG A 76 -4.03 -5.64 -0.63
CA ARG A 76 -3.38 -6.10 0.61
C ARG A 76 -1.86 -6.17 0.45
N PRO A 77 -1.16 -5.03 0.63
CA PRO A 77 0.29 -5.01 0.58
C PRO A 77 0.89 -5.92 1.64
N GLY A 78 1.98 -6.58 1.28
CA GLY A 78 2.70 -7.47 2.17
C GLY A 78 4.15 -7.61 1.76
N HIS A 79 4.98 -8.03 2.71
CA HIS A 79 6.36 -8.41 2.45
C HIS A 79 6.52 -9.91 2.63
N PHE A 80 7.44 -10.48 1.88
CA PHE A 80 7.95 -11.82 2.14
C PHE A 80 9.47 -11.83 2.04
N GLN A 81 10.09 -12.68 2.84
CA GLN A 81 11.52 -12.94 2.84
C GLN A 81 11.71 -14.45 2.86
N ALA A 82 12.68 -14.96 2.10
CA ALA A 82 13.03 -16.37 2.11
C ALA A 82 14.50 -16.55 1.70
N PHE A 83 15.07 -17.70 2.03
CA PHE A 83 16.46 -18.05 1.73
C PHE A 83 16.50 -19.20 0.75
N LYS A 84 17.39 -19.10 -0.25
CA LYS A 84 17.67 -20.24 -1.14
C LYS A 84 18.44 -21.29 -0.34
N LYS A 85 18.04 -22.55 -0.49
CA LYS A 85 18.76 -23.69 0.09
C LYS A 85 20.17 -23.80 -0.49
#